data_AF-A0A7Y2FRU8-F1
#
_entry.id   AF-A0A7Y2FRU8-F1
#
_cell.length_a   1.000
_cell.length_b   1.000
_cell.length_c   1.000
_cell.angle_alpha   90.00
_cell.angle_beta   90.00
_cell.angle_gamma   90.00
#
_symmetry.space_group_name_H-M   'P 1'
#
loop_
_entity.id
_entity.type
_entity.pdbx_description
1 polymer ?
#
loop_
_entity_poly.entity_id
_entity_poly.type
_entity_poly.pdbx_seq_one_letter_code
_entity_poly.pdbx_strand_id
1 'polypeptide(L)' 'MAEIINLRQRRKAKARADKDERARDNRTRHGLSKSQKSQASRQNKLEHKRLEGKTLQTDDD' A
#
# COMPACT_ATOMS: atom_id res chain seq x y z
N MET A 1 -12.87 -39.41 -11.51
CA MET A 1 -12.45 -39.57 -10.10
C MET A 1 -12.36 -38.19 -9.48
N ALA A 2 -12.92 -37.98 -8.29
CA ALA A 2 -12.79 -36.71 -7.58
C ALA A 2 -11.48 -36.70 -6.80
N GLU A 3 -10.79 -35.56 -6.80
CA GLU A 3 -9.59 -35.36 -5.98
C GLU A 3 -9.99 -35.24 -4.51
N ILE A 4 -9.54 -36.18 -3.68
CA ILE A 4 -9.81 -36.18 -2.24
C ILE A 4 -8.87 -35.16 -1.58
N ILE A 5 -9.37 -33.95 -1.33
CA ILE A 5 -8.59 -32.89 -0.70
C ILE A 5 -8.77 -32.89 0.82
N ASN A 6 -7.66 -32.69 1.54
CA ASN A 6 -7.71 -32.50 2.99
C ASN A 6 -8.13 -31.06 3.33
N LEU A 7 -9.40 -30.89 3.69
CA LEU A 7 -9.97 -29.59 4.03
C LEU A 7 -9.28 -28.91 5.22
N ARG A 8 -8.77 -29.67 6.19
CA ARG A 8 -8.03 -29.11 7.35
C ARG A 8 -6.72 -28.47 6.90
N GLN A 9 -5.96 -29.14 6.03
CA GLN A 9 -4.73 -28.60 5.48
C GLN A 9 -4.99 -27.36 4.62
N ARG A 10 -6.03 -27.38 3.78
CA ARG A 10 -6.46 -26.21 2.99
C ARG A 10 -6.82 -25.01 3.86
N ARG A 11 -7.62 -25.20 4.91
CA ARG A 11 -7.97 -24.12 5.86
C ARG A 11 -6.73 -23.56 6.57
N LYS A 12 -5.81 -24.44 6.99
CA LYS A 12 -4.56 -24.02 7.64
C LYS A 12 -3.66 -23.23 6.68
N ALA A 13 -3.58 -23.63 5.41
CA ALA A 13 -2.84 -22.88 4.39
C ALA A 13 -3.46 -21.49 4.17
N LYS A 14 -4.79 -21.41 4.02
CA LYS A 14 -5.50 -20.14 3.89
C LYS A 14 -5.25 -19.22 5.09
N ALA A 15 -5.39 -19.72 6.32
CA ALA A 15 -5.19 -18.92 7.52
C ALA A 15 -3.76 -18.35 7.63
N ARG A 16 -2.75 -19.06 7.12
CA ARG A 16 -1.37 -18.54 7.05
C ARG A 16 -1.23 -17.45 6.00
N ALA A 17 -1.76 -17.67 4.80
CA ALA A 17 -1.74 -16.67 3.73
C ALA A 17 -2.43 -15.36 4.17
N ASP A 18 -3.63 -15.46 4.76
CA ASP A 18 -4.39 -14.31 5.28
C ASP A 18 -3.61 -13.58 6.41
N LYS A 19 -2.76 -14.28 7.17
CA LYS A 19 -1.90 -13.66 8.20
C LYS A 19 -0.72 -12.93 7.57
N ASP A 20 -0.10 -13.51 6.55
CA ASP A 20 1.05 -12.92 5.86
C ASP A 20 0.65 -11.67 5.06
N GLU A 21 -0.52 -11.68 4.42
CA GLU A 21 -1.11 -10.50 3.77
C GLU A 21 -1.34 -9.37 4.77
N ARG A 22 -2.01 -9.65 5.89
CA ARG A 22 -2.20 -8.65 6.96
C ARG A 22 -0.88 -8.13 7.51
N ALA A 23 0.14 -8.98 7.64
CA ALA A 23 1.47 -8.56 8.08
C ALA A 23 2.19 -7.69 7.02
N ARG A 24 1.98 -7.92 5.72
CA ARG A 24 2.47 -7.04 4.65
C ARG A 24 1.77 -5.68 4.71
N ASP A 25 0.45 -5.67 4.82
CA ASP A 25 -0.33 -4.44 4.94
C ASP A 25 0.07 -3.63 6.17
N ASN A 26 0.24 -4.30 7.31
CA ASN A 26 0.68 -3.64 8.54
C ASN A 26 2.11 -3.12 8.44
N ARG A 27 3.02 -3.79 7.73
CA ARG A 27 4.36 -3.24 7.46
C ARG A 27 4.29 -1.97 6.62
N THR A 28 3.42 -1.92 5.61
CA THR A 28 3.22 -0.70 4.81
C THR A 28 2.57 0.41 5.63
N ARG A 29 1.52 0.10 6.40
CA ARG A 29 0.73 1.09 7.15
C ARG A 29 1.42 1.57 8.42
N HIS A 30 2.09 0.67 9.13
CA HIS A 30 2.65 0.89 10.47
C HIS A 30 4.16 0.74 10.56
N GLY A 31 4.82 0.14 9.56
CA GLY A 31 6.27 -0.06 9.55
C GLY A 31 7.09 1.18 9.21
N LEU A 32 6.47 2.25 8.70
CA LEU A 32 7.13 3.54 8.54
C LEU A 32 7.12 4.31 9.86
N SER A 33 8.29 4.74 10.31
CA SER A 33 8.42 5.59 11.49
C SER A 33 7.70 6.94 11.27
N LYS A 34 7.33 7.62 12.37
CA LYS A 34 6.72 8.96 12.29
C LYS A 34 7.59 9.94 11.49
N SER A 35 8.93 9.85 11.61
CA SER A 35 9.85 10.72 10.88
C SER A 35 9.82 10.44 9.37
N GLN A 36 9.80 9.17 8.97
CA GLN A 36 9.73 8.74 7.56
C GLN A 36 8.41 9.17 6.92
N LYS A 37 7.28 8.98 7.60
CA LYS A 37 5.97 9.46 7.13
C LYS A 37 5.95 10.98 6.96
N SER A 38 6.51 11.72 7.92
CA SER A 38 6.60 13.19 7.85
C SER A 38 7.49 13.67 6.70
N GLN A 39 8.63 13.01 6.48
CA GLN A 39 9.51 13.33 5.36
C GLN A 39 8.82 13.07 4.02
N ALA A 40 8.18 11.92 3.84
CA ALA A 40 7.43 11.61 2.62
C ALA A 40 6.30 12.61 2.36
N SER A 41 5.54 12.99 3.40
CA SER A 41 4.50 14.02 3.28
C SER A 41 5.06 15.39 2.87
N ARG A 42 6.20 15.80 3.44
CA ARG A 42 6.87 17.05 3.06
C ARG A 42 7.38 17.02 1.62
N GLN A 43 7.95 15.89 1.19
CA GLN A 43 8.40 15.66 -0.18
C GLN A 43 7.23 15.83 -1.16
N ASN A 44 6.12 15.12 -0.91
CA ASN A 44 4.93 15.19 -1.74
C ASN A 44 4.35 16.60 -1.81
N LYS A 45 4.34 17.36 -0.71
CA LYS A 45 3.88 18.75 -0.70
C LYS A 45 4.78 19.66 -1.55
N LEU A 46 6.10 19.49 -1.48
CA LEU A 46 7.04 20.24 -2.30
C LEU A 46 6.86 19.92 -3.78
N GLU A 47 6.68 18.64 -4.12
CA GLU A 47 6.41 18.20 -5.47
C GLU A 47 5.08 18.75 -5.99
N HIS A 48 4.01 18.70 -5.19
CA HIS A 48 2.72 19.29 -5.54
C HIS A 48 2.84 20.78 -5.83
N LYS A 49 3.48 21.55 -4.94
CA LYS A 49 3.73 22.98 -5.16
C LYS A 49 4.55 23.26 -6.40
N ARG A 50 5.55 22.41 -6.69
CA ARG A 50 6.37 22.52 -7.91
C ARG A 50 5.54 22.23 -9.16
N LEU A 51 4.59 21.31 -9.09
CA LEU A 51 3.69 20.99 -10.20
C LEU A 51 2.64 22.09 -10.41
N GLU A 52 2.02 22.59 -9.34
CA GLU A 52 1.09 23.74 -9.37
C GLU A 52 1.75 24.96 -10.01
N GLY A 53 2.98 25.29 -9.63
CA GLY A 53 3.73 26.40 -10.25
C GLY A 53 4.15 26.16 -11.70
N LYS A 54 3.95 24.94 -12.22
CA LYS A 54 4.32 24.53 -13.59
C LYS A 54 3.12 24.12 -14.43
N THR A 55 1.88 24.26 -13.94
CA THR A 55 0.71 24.03 -14.78
C THR A 55 0.72 25.07 -15.90
N LEU A 56 0.72 24.59 -17.14
CA LEU A 56 0.45 25.43 -18.30
C LEU A 56 -0.95 26.02 -18.09
N GLN A 57 -1.09 27.34 -18.04
CA GLN A 57 -2.40 27.95 -18.25
C GLN A 57 -2.73 27.65 -19.72
N THR A 58 -3.49 26.58 -19.95
CA THR A 58 -4.28 26.49 -21.17
C THR A 58 -5.32 27.58 -21.05
N ASP A 59 -5.01 28.72 -21.67
CA ASP A 59 -5.97 29.80 -21.93
C ASP A 59 -7.04 29.24 -22.88
N ASP A 60 -8.06 28.61 -22.30
CA ASP A 60 -9.33 28.29 -22.96
C ASP A 60 -10.45 28.94 -22.12
N ASP A 61 -10.62 30.26 -22.28
CA ASP A 61 -11.89 31.03 -22.30
C ASP A 61 -11.62 32.54 -22.47
#